data_AF-A0A376FGD6-F1
#
_entry.id   AF-A0A376FGD6-F1
#
_cell.length_a   1.000
_cell.length_b   1.000
_cell.length_c   1.000
_cell.angle_alpha   90.00
_cell.angle_beta   90.00
_cell.angle_gamma   90.00
#
_symmetry.space_group_name_H-M   'P 1'
#
loop_
_entity.id
_entity.type
_entity.pdbx_description
1 polymer ?
#
loop_
_entity_poly.entity_id
_entity_poly.type
_entity_poly.pdbx_seq_one_letter_code
_entity_poly.pdbx_strand_id
1 'polypeptide(L)'
;MRETPSSRETLTRMGVTWDENNFRSAINRNDTRVTLLFLQGGMDWKLSWTEEAMSAGYDDVLELMLRYRQNMVEEKPCRRFINTLSHAMSNGESLTSVRKEYLKAFCTVPAEVKRQQHDLDMATRRAQSQPDATTKKWQSIQTAIYEVIR
;
A
#
# COMPACT_ATOMS: atom_id res chain seq x y z
N MET A 1 31.44 14.41 -24.91
CA MET A 1 30.39 13.40 -24.61
C MET A 1 29.35 14.10 -23.75
N ARG A 2 28.06 14.13 -24.13
CA ARG A 2 27.03 14.74 -23.28
C ARG A 2 26.68 13.73 -22.19
N GLU A 3 26.86 14.09 -20.92
CA GLU A 3 26.46 13.23 -19.80
C GLU A 3 24.94 12.99 -19.86
N THR A 4 24.53 11.75 -19.59
CA THR A 4 23.11 11.41 -19.43
C THR A 4 22.57 12.22 -18.25
N PRO A 5 21.47 12.98 -18.42
CA PRO A 5 20.91 13.77 -17.32
C PRO A 5 20.50 12.86 -16.16
N SER A 6 20.74 13.32 -14.94
CA SER A 6 20.22 12.67 -13.74
C SER A 6 18.69 12.66 -13.72
N SER A 7 18.10 11.82 -12.88
CA SER A 7 16.64 11.75 -12.74
C SER A 7 16.04 13.08 -12.30
N ARG A 8 16.73 13.82 -11.42
CA ARG A 8 16.32 15.16 -10.97
C ARG A 8 16.36 16.18 -12.11
N GLU A 9 17.43 16.20 -12.91
CA GLU A 9 17.51 17.09 -14.07
C GLU A 9 16.45 16.76 -15.12
N THR A 10 16.15 15.47 -15.29
CA THR A 10 15.10 15.02 -16.21
C THR A 10 13.72 15.52 -15.76
N LEU A 11 13.40 15.43 -14.47
CA LEU A 11 12.17 15.99 -13.89
C LEU A 11 12.09 17.50 -14.11
N THR A 12 13.17 18.23 -13.82
CA THR A 12 13.23 19.69 -14.04
C THR A 12 13.00 20.05 -15.50
N ARG A 13 13.57 19.31 -16.46
CA ARG A 13 13.34 19.50 -17.90
C ARG A 13 11.90 19.19 -18.33
N MET A 14 11.19 18.37 -17.56
CA MET A 14 9.76 18.09 -17.75
C MET A 14 8.85 19.13 -17.06
N GLY A 15 9.42 20.13 -16.37
CA GLY A 15 8.65 21.09 -15.58
C GLY A 15 8.08 20.50 -14.29
N VAL A 16 8.64 19.39 -13.79
CA VAL A 16 8.22 18.74 -12.54
C VAL A 16 9.24 19.05 -11.45
N THR A 17 8.78 19.67 -10.36
CA THR A 17 9.62 19.99 -9.21
C THR A 17 9.88 18.75 -8.36
N TRP A 18 11.07 18.66 -7.76
CA TRP A 18 11.44 17.59 -6.84
C TRP A 18 10.81 17.79 -5.45
N ASP A 19 9.58 17.33 -5.25
CA ASP A 19 8.87 17.41 -3.96
C ASP A 19 7.84 16.27 -3.76
N GLU A 20 7.42 16.06 -2.50
CA GLU A 20 6.52 14.95 -2.11
C GLU A 20 5.17 15.02 -2.82
N ASN A 21 4.65 16.23 -3.07
CA ASN A 21 3.34 16.41 -3.67
C ASN A 21 3.36 15.98 -5.14
N ASN A 22 4.40 16.37 -5.89
CA ASN A 22 4.59 15.96 -7.27
C ASN A 22 4.82 14.46 -7.38
N PHE A 23 5.59 13.87 -6.46
CA PHE A 23 5.80 12.43 -6.44
C PHE A 23 4.50 11.66 -6.15
N ARG A 24 3.77 12.04 -5.09
CA ARG A 24 2.47 11.45 -4.77
C ARG A 24 1.46 11.62 -5.92
N SER A 25 1.44 12.79 -6.56
CA SER A 25 0.56 13.04 -7.70
C SER A 25 0.89 12.15 -8.90
N ALA A 26 2.18 11.85 -9.14
CA ALA A 26 2.57 10.90 -10.18
C ALA A 26 2.05 9.49 -9.89
N ILE A 27 2.13 9.03 -8.64
CA ILE A 27 1.58 7.75 -8.20
C ILE A 27 0.07 7.70 -8.43
N ASN A 28 -0.65 8.72 -7.97
CA ASN A 28 -2.10 8.80 -8.10
C ASN A 28 -2.60 8.91 -9.56
N ARG A 29 -1.74 9.29 -10.51
CA ARG A 29 -2.08 9.36 -11.95
C ARG A 29 -1.60 8.14 -12.74
N ASN A 30 -1.08 7.11 -12.08
CA ASN A 30 -0.41 5.97 -12.72
C ASN A 30 0.74 6.40 -13.65
N ASP A 31 1.39 7.53 -13.38
CA ASP A 31 2.50 8.03 -14.19
C ASP A 31 3.79 7.31 -13.77
N THR A 32 3.99 6.12 -14.32
CA THR A 32 5.15 5.26 -14.03
C THR A 32 6.47 5.91 -14.44
N ARG A 33 6.47 6.75 -15.47
CA ARG A 33 7.68 7.45 -15.93
C ARG A 33 8.13 8.49 -14.92
N VAL A 34 7.25 9.38 -14.47
CA VAL A 34 7.58 10.39 -13.46
C VAL A 34 7.88 9.73 -12.12
N THR A 35 7.08 8.74 -11.73
CA THR A 35 7.29 7.94 -10.50
C THR A 35 8.69 7.31 -10.50
N LEU A 36 9.11 6.68 -11.61
CA LEU A 36 10.43 6.06 -11.73
C LEU A 36 11.56 7.08 -11.55
N LEU A 37 11.41 8.30 -12.07
CA LEU A 37 12.43 9.33 -11.92
C LEU A 37 12.59 9.77 -10.46
N PHE A 38 11.49 9.90 -9.72
CA PHE A 38 11.53 10.16 -8.27
C PHE A 38 12.20 9.01 -7.51
N LEU A 39 11.85 7.77 -7.83
CA LEU A 39 12.43 6.59 -7.20
C LEU A 39 13.94 6.44 -7.50
N GLN A 40 14.35 6.63 -8.75
CA GLN A 40 15.76 6.57 -9.16
C GLN A 40 16.60 7.71 -8.58
N GLY A 41 16.01 8.88 -8.38
CA GLY A 41 16.67 9.99 -7.68
C GLY A 41 16.70 9.84 -6.15
N GLY A 42 16.23 8.69 -5.63
CA GLY A 42 16.30 8.32 -4.22
C GLY A 42 15.29 9.03 -3.33
N MET A 43 14.13 9.42 -3.86
CA MET A 43 13.09 10.04 -3.03
C MET A 43 12.42 9.01 -2.12
N ASP A 44 12.34 9.31 -0.83
CA ASP A 44 11.54 8.52 0.11
C ASP A 44 10.05 8.62 -0.21
N TRP A 45 9.30 7.57 0.13
CA TRP A 45 7.86 7.51 -0.09
C TRP A 45 7.13 6.86 1.07
N LYS A 46 5.82 7.09 1.16
CA LYS A 46 4.97 6.59 2.25
C LYS A 46 4.02 5.52 1.72
N LEU A 47 3.84 4.43 2.46
CA LEU A 47 2.88 3.37 2.10
C LEU A 47 1.48 3.95 1.87
N SER A 48 1.09 4.92 2.70
CA SER A 48 -0.18 5.63 2.57
C SER A 48 -0.40 6.35 1.24
N TRP A 49 0.64 6.64 0.45
CA TRP A 49 0.49 7.24 -0.88
C TRP A 49 -0.01 6.25 -1.93
N THR A 50 0.07 4.95 -1.65
CA THR A 50 -0.35 3.89 -2.58
C THR A 50 -1.83 3.52 -2.44
N GLU A 51 -2.50 3.96 -1.37
CA GLU A 51 -3.89 3.59 -1.05
C GLU A 51 -4.87 4.00 -2.18
N GLU A 52 -4.69 5.18 -2.76
CA GLU A 52 -5.54 5.67 -3.86
C GLU A 52 -5.28 4.90 -5.16
N ALA A 53 -4.01 4.67 -5.50
CA ALA A 53 -3.63 3.84 -6.65
C ALA A 53 -4.17 2.40 -6.51
N MET A 54 -4.20 1.85 -5.30
CA MET A 54 -4.80 0.54 -5.03
C MET A 54 -6.30 0.50 -5.24
N SER A 55 -7.02 1.56 -4.88
CA SER A 55 -8.47 1.65 -5.12
C SER A 55 -8.77 1.84 -6.61
N ALA A 56 -7.91 2.59 -7.32
CA ALA A 56 -8.01 2.82 -8.76
C ALA A 56 -7.54 1.62 -9.62
N GLY A 57 -6.92 0.59 -9.03
CA GLY A 57 -6.42 -0.59 -9.75
C GLY A 57 -5.18 -0.30 -10.61
N TYR A 58 -4.33 0.63 -10.18
CA TYR A 58 -3.13 1.03 -10.91
C TYR A 58 -1.94 0.11 -10.59
N ASP A 59 -2.06 -1.15 -11.01
CA ASP A 59 -1.07 -2.19 -10.69
C ASP A 59 0.34 -1.85 -11.19
N ASP A 60 0.49 -1.22 -12.37
CA ASP A 60 1.81 -0.87 -12.95
C ASP A 60 2.65 0.03 -12.02
N VAL A 61 2.04 1.09 -11.48
CA VAL A 61 2.76 1.99 -10.57
C VAL A 61 2.97 1.34 -9.21
N LEU A 62 2.03 0.52 -8.73
CA LEU A 62 2.16 -0.20 -7.46
C LEU A 62 3.29 -1.24 -7.49
N GLU A 63 3.41 -2.00 -8.58
CA GLU A 63 4.52 -2.92 -8.80
C GLU A 63 5.86 -2.17 -8.87
N LEU A 64 5.88 -1.00 -9.52
CA LEU A 64 7.05 -0.14 -9.53
C LEU A 64 7.44 0.32 -8.11
N MET A 65 6.47 0.76 -7.31
CA MET A 65 6.71 1.16 -5.92
C MET A 65 7.25 -0.02 -5.08
N LEU A 66 6.72 -1.23 -5.25
CA LEU A 66 7.22 -2.44 -4.57
C LEU A 66 8.68 -2.78 -4.90
N ARG A 67 9.12 -2.53 -6.15
CA ARG A 67 10.53 -2.71 -6.53
C ARG A 67 11.45 -1.77 -5.75
N TYR A 68 10.96 -0.61 -5.34
CA TYR A 68 11.68 0.39 -4.55
C TYR A 68 11.22 0.45 -3.09
N ARG A 69 10.74 -0.67 -2.53
CA ARG A 69 10.27 -0.77 -1.13
C ARG A 69 11.30 -0.33 -0.07
N GLN A 70 12.59 -0.34 -0.38
CA GLN A 70 13.64 0.10 0.54
C GLN A 70 13.61 1.62 0.79
N ASN A 71 13.02 2.39 -0.12
CA ASN A 71 12.82 3.84 0.01
C ASN A 71 11.49 4.17 0.72
N MET A 72 10.74 3.18 1.21
CA MET A 72 9.52 3.41 1.96
C MET A 72 9.88 3.85 3.38
N VAL A 73 9.48 5.07 3.75
CA VAL A 73 9.71 5.67 5.07
C VAL A 73 8.38 6.22 5.60
N GLU A 74 7.77 5.48 6.52
CA GLU A 74 6.56 5.86 7.23
C GLU A 74 6.54 5.20 8.61
N GLU A 75 6.12 5.94 9.65
CA GLU A 75 6.00 5.38 10.99
C GLU A 75 4.74 4.50 11.08
N LYS A 76 4.90 3.23 11.48
CA LYS A 76 3.80 2.27 11.68
C LYS A 76 2.84 2.18 10.48
N PRO A 77 3.34 1.89 9.27
CA PRO A 77 2.55 1.97 8.04
C PRO A 77 1.42 0.92 7.98
N CYS A 78 1.62 -0.22 8.65
CA CYS A 78 0.75 -1.38 8.52
C CYS A 78 -0.62 -1.26 9.16
N ARG A 79 -0.69 -0.71 10.37
CA ARG A 79 -1.97 -0.55 11.06
C ARG A 79 -2.94 0.28 10.21
N ARG A 80 -2.45 1.40 9.66
CA ARG A 80 -3.25 2.24 8.78
C ARG A 80 -3.62 1.48 7.51
N PHE A 81 -2.64 0.86 6.86
CA PHE A 81 -2.84 0.15 5.61
C PHE A 81 -3.86 -0.98 5.71
N ILE A 82 -3.74 -1.83 6.74
CA ILE A 82 -4.68 -2.94 7.02
C ILE A 82 -6.08 -2.40 7.29
N ASN A 83 -6.23 -1.30 8.03
CA ASN A 83 -7.53 -0.69 8.28
C ASN A 83 -8.17 -0.21 6.97
N THR A 84 -7.42 0.56 6.16
CA THR A 84 -7.89 1.05 4.85
C THR A 84 -8.31 -0.12 3.95
N LEU A 85 -7.46 -1.15 3.85
CA LEU A 85 -7.71 -2.35 3.06
C LEU A 85 -8.93 -3.12 3.57
N SER A 86 -9.09 -3.26 4.88
CA SER A 86 -10.24 -3.96 5.47
C SER A 86 -11.55 -3.24 5.14
N HIS A 87 -11.57 -1.91 5.18
CA HIS A 87 -12.73 -1.12 4.79
C HIS A 87 -13.01 -1.24 3.29
N ALA A 88 -12.00 -1.18 2.42
CA ALA A 88 -12.13 -1.40 0.99
C ALA A 88 -12.74 -2.79 0.69
N MET A 89 -12.27 -3.85 1.36
CA MET A 89 -12.84 -5.18 1.24
C MET A 89 -14.28 -5.26 1.78
N SER A 90 -14.58 -4.52 2.83
CA SER A 90 -15.95 -4.38 3.35
C SER A 90 -16.88 -3.66 2.35
N ASN A 91 -16.33 -2.82 1.48
CA ASN A 91 -17.07 -2.17 0.39
C ASN A 91 -17.16 -3.02 -0.89
N GLY A 92 -16.59 -4.23 -0.89
CA GLY A 92 -16.69 -5.19 -1.99
C GLY A 92 -15.44 -5.27 -2.86
N GLU A 93 -14.38 -4.52 -2.53
CA GLU A 93 -13.11 -4.64 -3.25
C GLU A 93 -12.40 -5.96 -2.92
N SER A 94 -11.65 -6.50 -3.87
CA SER A 94 -10.97 -7.79 -3.68
C SER A 94 -9.59 -7.63 -3.02
N LEU A 95 -9.13 -8.69 -2.37
CA LEU A 95 -7.75 -8.82 -1.91
C LEU A 95 -6.87 -9.32 -3.07
N THR A 96 -6.53 -8.40 -3.98
CA THR A 96 -5.76 -8.68 -5.21
C THR A 96 -4.34 -9.21 -4.93
N SER A 97 -3.65 -9.71 -5.96
CA SER A 97 -2.24 -10.15 -5.81
C SER A 97 -1.35 -9.02 -5.31
N VAL A 98 -1.46 -7.83 -5.92
CA VAL A 98 -0.70 -6.64 -5.52
C VAL A 98 -0.96 -6.29 -4.05
N ARG A 99 -2.23 -6.27 -3.59
CA ARG A 99 -2.54 -6.01 -2.17
C ARG A 99 -1.91 -7.02 -1.23
N LYS A 100 -1.87 -8.30 -1.62
CA LYS A 100 -1.20 -9.35 -0.84
C LYS A 100 0.32 -9.15 -0.80
N GLU A 101 0.94 -8.74 -1.90
CA GLU A 101 2.36 -8.45 -1.96
C GLU A 101 2.75 -7.28 -1.05
N TYR A 102 1.93 -6.22 -1.02
CA TYR A 102 2.11 -5.11 -0.08
C TYR A 102 1.98 -5.53 1.38
N LEU A 103 0.96 -6.34 1.72
CA LEU A 103 0.83 -6.90 3.06
C LEU A 103 2.07 -7.70 3.47
N LYS A 104 2.58 -8.57 2.57
CA LYS A 104 3.78 -9.36 2.83
C LYS A 104 5.03 -8.50 2.98
N ALA A 105 5.17 -7.47 2.14
CA ALA A 105 6.33 -6.60 2.12
C ALA A 105 6.45 -5.74 3.38
N PHE A 106 5.31 -5.28 3.91
CA PHE A 106 5.33 -4.25 4.96
C PHE A 106 4.82 -4.74 6.32
N CYS A 107 3.94 -5.74 6.37
CA CYS A 107 3.12 -6.05 7.55
C CYS A 107 3.36 -7.41 8.21
N THR A 108 4.48 -8.04 7.89
CA THR A 108 4.90 -9.34 8.42
C THR A 108 5.74 -9.24 9.71
N VAL A 109 5.94 -8.03 10.24
CA VAL A 109 6.70 -7.87 11.49
C VAL A 109 5.92 -8.47 12.67
N PRO A 110 6.58 -9.15 13.64
CA PRO A 110 5.88 -9.92 14.69
C PRO A 110 4.85 -9.12 15.49
N ALA A 111 5.12 -7.84 15.74
CA ALA A 111 4.20 -6.97 16.46
C ALA A 111 2.88 -6.74 15.69
N GLU A 112 2.94 -6.61 14.37
CA GLU A 112 1.76 -6.42 13.52
C GLU A 112 1.02 -7.73 13.32
N VAL A 113 1.73 -8.86 13.14
CA VAL A 113 1.10 -10.20 13.06
C VAL A 113 0.32 -10.52 14.33
N LYS A 114 0.91 -10.29 15.50
CA LYS A 114 0.23 -10.49 16.80
C LYS A 114 -0.99 -9.60 16.97
N ARG A 115 -0.92 -8.35 16.52
CA ARG A 115 -2.05 -7.42 16.53
C ARG A 115 -3.18 -7.93 15.63
N GLN A 116 -2.85 -8.32 14.40
CA GLN A 116 -3.84 -8.81 13.45
C GLN A 116 -4.51 -10.10 13.95
N GLN A 117 -3.77 -10.97 14.62
CA GLN A 117 -4.33 -12.14 15.31
C GLN A 117 -5.37 -11.73 16.36
N HIS A 118 -5.06 -10.72 17.18
CA HIS A 118 -6.01 -10.21 18.17
C HIS A 118 -7.28 -9.63 17.51
N ASP A 119 -7.13 -8.87 16.43
CA ASP A 119 -8.27 -8.29 15.70
C ASP A 119 -9.16 -9.38 15.07
N LEU A 120 -8.56 -10.45 14.56
CA LEU A 120 -9.27 -11.66 14.11
C LEU A 120 -10.02 -12.36 15.25
N ASP A 121 -9.39 -12.53 16.40
CA ASP A 121 -10.04 -13.15 17.58
C ASP A 121 -11.28 -12.34 18.00
N MET A 122 -11.16 -11.00 18.02
CA MET A 122 -12.26 -10.11 18.34
C MET A 122 -13.38 -10.15 17.30
N ALA A 123 -13.04 -10.19 16.01
CA ALA A 123 -14.03 -10.36 14.94
C ALA A 123 -14.75 -11.71 15.03
N THR A 124 -14.04 -12.78 15.37
CA THR A 124 -14.59 -14.11 15.56
C THR A 124 -15.58 -14.15 16.72
N ARG A 125 -15.24 -13.56 17.87
CA ARG A 125 -16.15 -13.45 19.02
C ARG A 125 -17.42 -12.69 18.66
N ARG A 126 -17.31 -11.57 17.94
CA ARG A 126 -18.48 -10.79 17.48
C ARG A 126 -19.39 -11.61 16.57
N ALA A 127 -18.82 -12.33 15.60
CA ALA A 127 -19.59 -13.20 14.70
C ALA A 127 -20.27 -14.36 15.44
N GLN A 128 -19.67 -14.88 16.51
CA GLN A 128 -20.28 -15.91 17.36
C GLN A 128 -21.42 -15.35 18.23
N SER A 129 -21.23 -14.16 18.80
CA SER A 129 -22.24 -13.54 19.69
C SER A 129 -23.43 -12.97 18.92
N GLN A 130 -23.21 -12.40 17.73
CA GLN A 130 -24.24 -11.78 16.89
C GLN A 130 -24.01 -12.18 15.43
N PRO A 131 -24.45 -13.40 15.03
CA PRO A 131 -24.21 -13.91 13.69
C PRO A 131 -25.12 -13.23 12.66
N ASP A 132 -24.59 -12.28 11.90
CA ASP A 132 -25.26 -11.65 10.77
C ASP A 132 -24.31 -11.56 9.55
N ALA A 133 -24.80 -11.06 8.43
CA ALA A 133 -24.01 -10.94 7.20
C ALA A 133 -22.79 -10.01 7.38
N THR A 134 -22.94 -8.96 8.17
CA THR A 134 -21.91 -7.95 8.43
C THR A 134 -20.81 -8.51 9.32
N THR A 135 -21.15 -9.17 10.44
CA THR A 135 -20.17 -9.74 11.36
C THR A 135 -19.41 -10.91 10.73
N LYS A 136 -20.10 -11.75 9.93
CA LYS A 136 -19.45 -12.79 9.12
C LYS A 136 -18.50 -12.21 8.08
N LYS A 137 -18.92 -11.16 7.35
CA LYS A 137 -18.07 -10.48 6.37
C LYS A 137 -16.80 -9.93 7.02
N TRP A 138 -16.95 -9.22 8.14
CA TRP A 138 -15.81 -8.68 8.88
C TRP A 138 -14.86 -9.76 9.37
N GLN A 139 -15.38 -10.87 9.91
CA GLN A 139 -14.56 -12.01 10.29
C GLN A 139 -13.76 -12.55 9.08
N SER A 140 -14.42 -12.80 7.95
CA SER A 140 -13.75 -13.30 6.73
C SER A 140 -12.65 -12.37 6.23
N ILE A 141 -12.85 -11.04 6.30
CA ILE A 141 -11.84 -10.04 5.93
C ILE A 141 -10.61 -10.16 6.85
N GLN A 142 -10.82 -10.18 8.16
CA GLN A 142 -9.72 -10.28 9.13
C GLN A 142 -8.96 -11.60 8.98
N THR A 143 -9.66 -12.70 8.71
CA THR A 143 -9.05 -14.00 8.39
C THR A 143 -8.19 -13.89 7.13
N ALA A 144 -8.73 -13.37 6.03
CA ALA A 144 -8.01 -13.28 4.76
C ALA A 144 -6.73 -12.44 4.86
N ILE A 145 -6.74 -11.34 5.63
CA ILE A 145 -5.55 -10.51 5.87
C ILE A 145 -4.55 -11.24 6.76
N TYR A 146 -5.00 -11.85 7.86
CA TYR A 146 -4.12 -12.61 8.76
C TYR A 146 -3.38 -13.74 8.04
N GLU A 147 -4.08 -14.49 7.20
CA GLU A 147 -3.51 -15.58 6.40
C GLU A 147 -2.40 -15.13 5.44
N VAL A 148 -2.38 -13.86 5.04
CA VAL A 148 -1.36 -13.32 4.14
C VAL A 148 -0.09 -12.91 4.88
N ILE A 149 -0.21 -12.47 6.14
CA ILE A 149 0.91 -11.89 6.91
C ILE A 149 1.48 -12.82 7.98
N ARG A 150 0.80 -13.91 8.31
CA ARG A 150 1.24 -14.89 9.31
C ARG A 150 2.43 -15.74 8.87
#